data_AF-A0A8C4WY97-F1
#
_entry.id   AF-A0A8C4WY97-F1
#
_cell.length_a   1.000
_cell.length_b   1.000
_cell.length_c   1.000
_cell.angle_alpha   90.00
_cell.angle_beta   90.00
_cell.angle_gamma   90.00
#
_symmetry.space_group_name_H-M   'P 1'
#
loop_
_entity.id
_entity.type
_entity.pdbx_description
1 polymer ?
#
loop_
_entity_poly.entity_id
_entity_poly.type
_entity_poly.pdbx_seq_one_letter_code
_entity_poly.pdbx_strand_id
1 'polypeptide(L)' 'MDVAGHGRRLLSALEVQRHRGELCDCVLVAEGQEFRAHRAVLAAWSEYFHICWVVFIFYLQTRERSS' A
#
# COMPACT_ATOMS: atom_id res chain seq x y z
N MET A 1 -21.48 -17.67 -6.02
CA MET A 1 -20.94 -16.31 -6.23
C MET A 1 -19.72 -16.45 -7.13
N ASP A 2 -19.70 -15.76 -8.26
CA ASP A 2 -18.58 -15.86 -9.22
C ASP A 2 -17.33 -15.13 -8.68
N VAL A 3 -16.34 -15.92 -8.26
CA VAL A 3 -15.07 -15.45 -7.70
C VAL A 3 -14.18 -14.85 -8.79
N ALA A 4 -14.32 -15.31 -10.05
CA ALA A 4 -13.47 -14.89 -11.16
C ALA A 4 -13.64 -13.40 -11.50
N GLY A 5 -14.85 -12.85 -11.36
CA GLY A 5 -15.13 -11.43 -11.56
C GLY A 5 -14.95 -10.53 -10.33
N HIS A 6 -14.71 -11.08 -9.14
CA HIS A 6 -14.61 -10.30 -7.90
C HIS A 6 -13.33 -9.47 -7.85
N GLY A 7 -12.18 -10.10 -8.11
CA GLY A 7 -10.88 -9.41 -8.06
C GLY A 7 -10.78 -8.21 -9.01
N ARG A 8 -11.31 -8.34 -10.24
CA ARG A 8 -11.32 -7.23 -11.21
C ARG A 8 -12.18 -6.04 -10.75
N ARG A 9 -13.33 -6.30 -10.14
CA ARG A 9 -14.20 -5.25 -9.57
C ARG A 9 -13.52 -4.56 -8.39
N LEU A 10 -12.87 -5.32 -7.52
CA LEU A 10 -12.10 -4.79 -6.39
C LEU A 10 -10.96 -3.89 -6.88
N LEU A 11 -10.14 -4.36 -7.83
CA LEU A 11 -9.04 -3.57 -8.40
C LEU A 11 -9.54 -2.30 -9.07
N SER A 12 -10.66 -2.37 -9.81
CA SER A 12 -11.28 -1.19 -10.41
C SER A 12 -11.74 -0.17 -9.36
N ALA A 13 -12.28 -0.61 -8.21
CA ALA A 13 -12.67 0.28 -7.13
C ALA A 13 -11.46 0.92 -6.44
N LEU A 14 -10.41 0.14 -6.17
CA LEU A 14 -9.17 0.64 -5.57
C LEU A 14 -8.46 1.66 -6.47
N GLU A 15 -8.51 1.48 -7.79
CA GLU A 15 -7.96 2.44 -8.74
C GLU A 15 -8.71 3.78 -8.71
N VAL A 16 -10.05 3.75 -8.62
CA VAL A 16 -10.85 4.97 -8.44
C VAL A 16 -10.51 5.67 -7.13
N GLN A 17 -10.36 4.92 -6.03
CA GLN A 17 -9.93 5.47 -4.74
C GLN A 17 -8.55 6.11 -4.83
N ARG A 18 -7.60 5.46 -5.54
CA ARG A 18 -6.25 5.99 -5.77
C ARG A 18 -6.30 7.33 -6.48
N HIS A 19 -7.08 7.44 -7.55
CA HIS A 19 -7.23 8.69 -8.31
C HIS A 19 -7.88 9.82 -7.49
N ARG A 20 -8.79 9.49 -6.58
CA ARG A 20 -9.42 10.46 -5.67
C ARG A 20 -8.58 10.73 -4.41
N GLY A 21 -7.52 9.94 -4.19
CA GLY A 21 -6.72 10.00 -2.99
C GLY A 21 -7.47 9.55 -1.73
N GLU A 22 -8.52 8.76 -1.89
CA GLU A 22 -9.31 8.18 -0.81
C GLU A 22 -8.59 6.95 -0.24
N LEU A 23 -8.49 6.88 1.09
CA LEU A 23 -7.87 5.77 1.83
C LEU A 23 -6.40 5.51 1.47
N CYS A 24 -5.77 6.34 0.64
CA CYS A 24 -4.34 6.26 0.36
C CYS A 24 -3.57 6.66 1.63
N ASP A 25 -2.82 5.70 2.15
CA ASP A 25 -2.05 5.76 3.40
C ASP A 25 -0.54 5.90 3.16
N CYS A 26 -0.11 6.04 1.89
CA CYS A 26 1.25 6.38 1.53
C CYS A 26 1.32 7.25 0.25
N VAL A 27 2.46 7.95 0.11
CA VAL A 27 2.84 8.71 -1.10
C VAL A 27 4.25 8.28 -1.50
N LEU A 28 4.41 7.80 -2.73
CA LEU A 28 5.72 7.53 -3.31
C LEU A 28 6.20 8.77 -4.05
N VAL A 29 7.46 9.13 -3.90
CA VAL A 29 8.08 10.22 -4.65
C VAL A 29 9.12 9.65 -5.58
N ALA A 30 8.95 9.84 -6.89
CA ALA A 30 9.90 9.41 -7.90
C ALA A 30 10.09 10.54 -8.91
N GLU A 31 11.35 10.92 -9.16
CA GLU A 31 11.71 11.98 -10.10
C GLU A 31 10.99 13.31 -9.84
N GLY A 32 10.73 13.63 -8.56
CA GLY A 32 10.00 14.84 -8.15
C GLY A 32 8.49 14.78 -8.36
N GLN A 33 7.93 13.65 -8.79
CA GLN A 33 6.49 13.42 -8.90
C GLN A 33 5.98 12.59 -7.72
N GLU A 34 4.77 12.93 -7.25
CA GLU A 34 4.11 12.26 -6.13
C GLU A 34 3.03 11.28 -6.61
N PHE A 35 3.04 10.08 -6.05
CA PHE A 35 2.09 9.01 -6.36
C PHE A 35 1.42 8.52 -5.08
N ARG A 36 0.15 8.87 -4.89
CA ARG A 36 -0.67 8.37 -3.78
C ARG A 36 -1.01 6.90 -4.02
N ALA A 37 -0.86 6.05 -3.00
CA ALA A 37 -1.09 4.62 -3.10
C ALA A 37 -1.59 4.02 -1.79
N HIS A 38 -2.06 2.78 -1.88
CA HIS A 38 -2.48 1.97 -0.74
C HIS A 38 -1.39 0.97 -0.37
N ARG A 39 -0.99 0.95 0.91
CA ARG A 39 0.08 0.07 1.36
C ARG A 39 -0.27 -1.41 1.21
N ALA A 40 -1.50 -1.79 1.55
CA ALA A 40 -1.93 -3.18 1.37
C ALA A 40 -1.80 -3.65 -0.09
N VAL A 41 -2.08 -2.78 -1.06
CA VAL A 41 -2.04 -3.12 -2.49
C VAL A 41 -0.60 -3.27 -2.98
N LEU A 42 0.29 -2.32 -2.67
CA LEU A 42 1.70 -2.43 -3.10
C LEU A 42 2.40 -3.64 -2.46
N ALA A 43 2.11 -3.94 -1.18
CA ALA A 43 2.67 -5.09 -0.49
C ALA A 43 2.19 -6.43 -1.07
N ALA A 44 0.96 -6.50 -1.57
CA ALA A 44 0.42 -7.71 -2.22
C ALA A 44 1.06 -7.99 -3.59
N TRP A 45 1.59 -6.95 -4.27
CA TRP A 45 2.16 -7.04 -5.62
C TRP A 45 3.69 -6.96 -5.68
N SER A 46 4.35 -6.62 -4.57
CA SER A 46 5.80 -6.46 -4.52
C SER A 46 6.34 -6.86 -3.14
N GLU A 47 7.21 -7.86 -3.14
CA GLU A 47 7.92 -8.29 -1.94
C GLU A 47 8.81 -7.17 -1.37
N TYR A 48 9.36 -6.30 -2.23
CA TYR A 48 10.11 -5.13 -1.78
C TYR A 48 9.26 -4.21 -0.91
N PHE A 49 8.07 -3.79 -1.40
CA PHE A 49 7.18 -2.94 -0.62
C PHE A 49 6.64 -3.66 0.63
N HIS A 50 6.42 -4.96 0.54
CA HIS A 50 6.03 -5.78 1.69
C HIS A 50 7.10 -5.73 2.80
N ILE A 51 8.34 -6.07 2.48
CA ILE A 51 9.46 -6.08 3.43
C ILE A 51 9.73 -4.67 3.96
N CYS A 52 9.78 -3.66 3.09
CA CYS A 52 10.04 -2.27 3.50
C CYS A 52 9.07 -1.82 4.59
N TRP A 53 7.79 -2.17 4.51
CA TRP A 53 6.80 -1.75 5.51
C TRP A 53 6.71 -2.64 6.72
N VAL A 54 6.86 -3.95 6.55
CA VAL A 54 6.92 -4.88 7.67
C VAL A 54 8.14 -4.56 8.52
N VAL A 55 9.34 -4.50 7.94
CA VAL A 55 10.58 -4.23 8.68
C VAL A 55 10.58 -2.82 9.27
N PHE A 56 10.10 -1.80 8.55
CA PHE A 56 10.08 -0.44 9.09
C PHE A 56 9.13 -0.30 10.28
N ILE A 57 7.93 -0.90 10.23
CA ILE A 57 7.00 -0.89 11.39
C ILE A 57 7.59 -1.67 12.57
N PHE A 58 8.12 -2.88 12.34
CA PHE A 58 8.75 -3.67 13.41
C PHE A 58 9.97 -2.99 14.02
N TYR A 59 10.79 -2.32 13.21
CA TYR A 59 11.96 -1.58 13.69
C TYR A 59 11.56 -0.38 14.55
N LEU A 60 10.57 0.40 14.14
CA LEU A 60 10.04 1.50 14.94
C LEU A 60 9.45 1.02 16.27
N GLN A 61 8.66 -0.06 16.25
CA GLN A 61 8.09 -0.64 17.48
C GLN A 61 9.14 -1.21 18.43
N THR A 62 10.23 -1.76 17.89
CA THR A 62 11.33 -2.31 18.70
C THR A 62 12.18 -1.18 19.31
N ARG A 63 12.38 -0.08 18.59
CA ARG A 63 13.07 1.11 19.13
C ARG A 63 12.29 1.76 20.28
N GLU A 64 10.97 1.87 20.18
CA GLU A 64 10.17 2.51 21.24
C GLU A 64 10.03 1.65 22.50
N ARG A 65 10.22 0.32 22.43
CA ARG A 65 10.22 -0.56 23.61
C ARG A 65 11.54 -0.63 24.36
N SER A 66 12.62 -0.11 23.79
CA SER A 66 13.97 -0.19 24.36
C SER A 66 14.48 1.16 24.90
N SER A 67 13.61 2.17 25.02
CA SER A 67 13.88 3.48 25.66
C SER A 67 12.99 3.69 26.88
#